data_AF-A0A7J5E422-F1
#
_entry.id   AF-A0A7J5E422-F1
#
_cell.length_a   1.000
_cell.length_b   1.000
_cell.length_c   1.000
_cell.angle_alpha   90.00
_cell.angle_beta   90.00
_cell.angle_gamma   90.00
#
_symmetry.space_group_name_H-M   'P 1'
#
loop_
_entity.id
_entity.type
_entity.pdbx_description
1 polymer ?
#
loop_
_entity_poly.entity_id
_entity_poly.type
_entity_poly.pdbx_seq_one_letter_code
_entity_poly.pdbx_strand_id
1 'polypeptide(L)'
;MRLMGAAAVLGVVGTLGLAGCSGDDADDADDKDVAAFAAVGGADSACPLPVVFDRDQGWVPKRPRVEEITDASVQESLASLTSPGPFDLACELVSPVDLGAMRVYTGPAALAGRDPAFAPATAESGTALVEATYERYDDLDEAYVPRRAFLAPGDDGVALFLLGGLDAEEHEGMLPAYELARRSVRLAD
;
A
#
# COMPACT_ATOMS: atom_id res chain seq x y z
N MET A 1 59.81 34.26 -1.97
CA MET A 1 58.90 35.40 -1.70
C MET A 1 58.24 35.18 -0.35
N ARG A 2 58.31 36.20 0.51
CA ARG A 2 57.68 36.28 1.85
C ARG A 2 56.19 36.57 1.74
N LEU A 3 55.40 36.11 2.71
CA LEU A 3 54.33 36.82 3.47
C LEU A 3 53.55 35.73 4.25
N MET A 4 53.85 35.44 5.53
CA MET A 4 53.49 36.13 6.78
C MET A 4 51.99 36.39 6.96
N GLY A 5 51.43 35.81 8.03
CA GLY A 5 50.14 36.16 8.62
C GLY A 5 49.67 35.14 9.67
N ALA A 6 49.90 35.46 10.95
CA ALA A 6 49.53 34.67 12.13
C ALA A 6 48.47 35.40 12.97
N ALA A 7 47.58 34.68 13.68
CA ALA A 7 46.91 35.07 14.93
C ALA A 7 46.05 33.89 15.46
N ALA A 8 46.41 33.28 16.59
CA ALA A 8 45.83 33.46 17.95
C ALA A 8 44.50 32.68 18.17
N VAL A 9 44.52 31.47 18.74
CA VAL A 9 44.53 31.08 20.19
C VAL A 9 43.27 31.48 20.98
N LEU A 10 42.42 30.48 21.26
CA LEU A 10 41.60 30.25 22.46
C LEU A 10 41.08 28.80 22.32
N GLY A 11 41.40 27.80 23.14
CA GLY A 11 41.75 27.82 24.55
C GLY A 11 40.56 27.31 25.37
N VAL A 12 40.22 26.02 25.25
CA VAL A 12 39.41 25.33 26.28
C VAL A 12 40.10 24.02 26.64
N VAL A 13 40.63 24.01 27.86
CA VAL A 13 41.17 22.86 28.57
C VAL A 13 40.00 22.19 29.29
N GLY A 14 39.77 20.92 29.00
CA GLY A 14 38.76 20.09 29.66
C GLY A 14 39.29 18.67 29.87
N THR A 15 40.10 18.53 30.92
CA THR A 15 40.39 17.35 31.76
C THR A 15 40.29 15.92 31.19
N LEU A 16 41.43 15.22 31.33
CA LEU A 16 41.65 13.78 31.24
C LEU A 16 40.64 12.92 32.03
N GLY A 17 40.16 11.86 31.40
CA GLY A 17 39.76 10.59 32.03
C GLY A 17 40.53 9.45 31.38
N LEU A 18 41.23 8.63 32.17
CA LEU A 18 42.06 7.52 31.74
C LEU A 18 41.28 6.18 31.70
N ALA A 19 41.73 5.31 30.81
CA ALA A 19 41.73 3.83 30.85
C ALA A 19 40.54 3.05 30.24
N GLY A 20 40.87 2.21 29.23
CA GLY A 20 40.40 0.81 29.22
C GLY A 20 39.75 0.25 27.95
N CYS A 21 40.58 -0.29 27.04
CA CYS A 21 40.46 -1.51 26.19
C CYS A 21 39.22 -1.85 25.32
N SER A 22 39.60 -2.41 24.15
CA SER A 22 38.89 -3.31 23.24
C SER A 22 37.83 -2.71 22.33
N GLY A 23 38.12 -2.79 21.03
CA GLY A 23 37.17 -2.53 19.98
C GLY A 23 36.17 -3.67 19.81
N ASP A 24 35.11 -3.37 19.09
CA ASP A 24 34.47 -4.28 18.15
C ASP A 24 33.78 -3.43 17.07
N ASP A 25 33.88 -3.93 15.85
CA ASP A 25 33.26 -3.44 14.63
C ASP A 25 31.72 -3.47 14.72
N ALA A 26 31.12 -2.63 13.86
CA ALA A 26 29.78 -2.74 13.31
C ALA A 26 28.59 -2.65 14.28
N ASP A 27 27.96 -1.48 14.31
CA ASP A 27 26.49 -1.37 14.18
C ASP A 27 26.10 0.09 13.97
N ASP A 28 25.86 0.46 12.72
CA ASP A 28 24.91 1.50 12.35
C ASP A 28 24.42 1.11 10.96
N ALA A 29 23.65 0.01 10.93
CA ALA A 29 22.67 -0.16 9.87
C ALA A 29 21.72 1.03 10.01
N ASP A 30 21.86 1.98 9.08
CA ASP A 30 21.05 3.18 8.98
C ASP A 30 19.57 2.77 8.84
N ASP A 31 18.95 2.60 9.99
CA ASP A 31 17.53 2.37 10.19
C ASP A 31 16.80 3.70 9.97
N LYS A 32 16.73 4.16 8.70
CA LYS A 32 16.01 5.39 8.31
C LYS A 32 15.36 5.39 6.92
N ASP A 33 14.98 4.23 6.40
CA ASP A 33 14.01 4.15 5.28
C ASP A 33 12.56 3.89 5.75
N VAL A 34 12.30 3.99 7.05
CA VAL A 34 10.96 3.75 7.65
C VAL A 34 9.98 4.94 7.46
N ALA A 35 10.36 5.98 6.71
CA ALA A 35 9.54 7.18 6.50
C ALA A 35 9.04 7.39 5.05
N ALA A 36 9.23 6.43 4.13
CA ALA A 36 8.78 6.57 2.74
C ALA A 36 7.39 5.94 2.46
N PHE A 37 6.92 5.03 3.33
CA PHE A 37 5.66 4.31 3.13
C PHE A 37 4.82 4.31 4.41
N ALA A 38 3.78 5.13 4.46
CA ALA A 38 2.83 5.08 5.58
C ALA A 38 1.94 3.84 5.40
N ALA A 39 2.02 2.89 6.33
CA ALA A 39 1.22 1.67 6.30
C ALA A 39 -0.30 1.98 6.35
N VAL A 40 -1.10 1.11 5.73
CA VAL A 40 -2.57 1.14 5.71
C VAL A 40 -3.09 -0.22 6.18
N GLY A 41 -4.19 -0.23 6.93
CA GLY A 41 -4.78 -1.45 7.48
C GLY A 41 -4.46 -1.66 8.95
N GLY A 42 -4.99 -2.72 9.54
CA GLY A 42 -5.05 -2.88 11.01
C GLY A 42 -6.14 -2.01 11.65
N ALA A 43 -6.54 -2.39 12.87
CA ALA A 43 -7.74 -1.87 13.54
C ALA A 43 -7.74 -0.33 13.72
N ASP A 44 -6.57 0.24 14.02
CA ASP A 44 -6.43 1.67 14.35
C ASP A 44 -6.12 2.56 13.14
N SER A 45 -6.10 2.02 11.93
CA SER A 45 -5.77 2.80 10.74
C SER A 45 -6.95 3.61 10.19
N ALA A 46 -6.64 4.52 9.26
CA ALA A 46 -7.63 5.26 8.49
C ALA A 46 -8.63 4.32 7.80
N CYS A 47 -8.20 3.12 7.41
CA CYS A 47 -9.02 2.06 6.83
C CYS A 47 -8.81 0.75 7.60
N PRO A 48 -9.66 0.42 8.60
CA PRO A 48 -9.56 -0.82 9.33
C PRO A 48 -9.68 -2.02 8.40
N LEU A 49 -8.65 -2.85 8.36
CA LEU A 49 -8.54 -4.01 7.47
C LEU A 49 -7.91 -5.18 8.24
N PRO A 50 -8.20 -6.44 7.87
CA PRO A 50 -7.64 -7.63 8.51
C PRO A 50 -6.16 -7.89 8.15
N VAL A 51 -5.56 -6.98 7.37
CA VAL A 51 -4.17 -7.01 6.91
C VAL A 51 -3.59 -5.61 7.02
N VAL A 52 -2.28 -5.50 7.04
CA VAL A 52 -1.52 -4.25 6.92
C VAL A 52 -0.69 -4.31 5.64
N PHE A 53 -0.53 -3.19 4.94
CA PHE A 53 0.32 -3.09 3.75
C PHE A 53 0.91 -1.70 3.62
N ASP A 54 1.98 -1.59 2.86
CA ASP A 54 2.68 -0.35 2.60
C ASP A 54 2.04 0.38 1.42
N ARG A 55 1.99 1.72 1.50
CA ARG A 55 1.36 2.57 0.50
C ARG A 55 2.37 3.52 -0.10
N ASP A 56 2.29 3.69 -1.40
CA ASP A 56 3.09 4.65 -2.16
C ASP A 56 2.81 6.10 -1.73
N GLN A 57 3.81 6.97 -1.92
CA GLN A 57 3.69 8.37 -1.53
C GLN A 57 2.62 9.09 -2.36
N GLY A 58 1.77 9.89 -1.71
CA GLY A 58 0.73 10.66 -2.40
C GLY A 58 -0.59 9.92 -2.62
N TRP A 59 -0.62 8.60 -2.50
CA TRP A 59 -1.88 7.85 -2.43
C TRP A 59 -2.60 8.14 -1.12
N VAL A 60 -3.90 8.38 -1.17
CA VAL A 60 -4.68 8.78 0.01
C VAL A 60 -5.71 7.72 0.36
N PRO A 61 -5.57 7.00 1.49
CA PRO A 61 -6.58 6.06 1.95
C PRO A 61 -7.79 6.81 2.50
N LYS A 62 -8.97 6.42 2.05
CA LYS A 62 -10.25 6.97 2.49
C LYS A 62 -11.20 5.81 2.79
N ARG A 63 -11.97 5.94 3.88
CA ARG A 63 -13.15 5.09 4.05
C ARG A 63 -14.21 5.56 3.06
N PRO A 64 -14.86 4.62 2.34
CA PRO A 64 -16.02 4.96 1.54
C PRO A 64 -17.09 5.57 2.47
N ARG A 65 -17.70 6.67 2.05
CA ARG A 65 -18.94 7.16 2.67
C ARG A 65 -20.09 6.64 1.82
N VAL A 66 -21.00 5.90 2.42
CA VAL A 66 -22.24 5.44 1.76
C VAL A 66 -23.19 6.62 1.47
N GLU A 67 -22.94 7.77 2.08
CA GLU A 67 -23.76 8.97 2.01
C GLU A 67 -23.22 9.95 0.95
N GLU A 68 -23.44 9.72 -0.35
CA GLU A 68 -23.42 10.83 -1.33
C GLU A 68 -23.98 10.54 -2.73
N ILE A 69 -24.73 9.45 -2.91
CA ILE A 69 -25.42 9.21 -4.18
C ILE A 69 -26.88 8.97 -3.86
N THR A 70 -27.72 10.00 -3.96
CA THR A 70 -29.17 9.88 -3.72
C THR A 70 -29.93 9.40 -4.96
N ASP A 71 -29.25 9.26 -6.09
CA ASP A 71 -29.83 8.75 -7.33
C ASP A 71 -29.74 7.23 -7.37
N ALA A 72 -30.89 6.57 -7.30
CA ALA A 72 -30.99 5.12 -7.26
C ALA A 72 -30.44 4.44 -8.54
N SER A 73 -30.50 5.11 -9.70
CA SER A 73 -29.98 4.55 -10.96
C SER A 73 -28.45 4.59 -11.02
N VAL A 74 -27.86 5.64 -10.45
CA VAL A 74 -26.40 5.74 -10.30
C VAL A 74 -25.91 4.78 -9.22
N GLN A 75 -26.67 4.59 -8.14
CA GLN A 75 -26.36 3.58 -7.12
C GLN A 75 -26.35 2.15 -7.68
N GLU A 76 -27.32 1.78 -8.52
CA GLU A 76 -27.41 0.42 -9.06
C GLU A 76 -26.26 0.10 -10.02
N SER A 77 -25.92 1.05 -10.90
CA SER A 77 -24.76 0.94 -11.79
C SER A 77 -23.44 0.89 -11.02
N LEU A 78 -23.29 1.70 -9.97
CA LEU A 78 -22.10 1.67 -9.11
C LEU A 78 -22.03 0.43 -8.24
N ALA A 79 -23.14 -0.08 -7.72
CA ALA A 79 -23.16 -1.31 -6.91
C ALA A 79 -22.60 -2.52 -7.67
N SER A 80 -22.83 -2.60 -8.98
CA SER A 80 -22.24 -3.63 -9.84
C SER A 80 -20.71 -3.45 -10.10
N LEU A 81 -20.19 -2.24 -9.86
CA LEU A 81 -18.77 -1.87 -9.95
C LEU A 81 -18.06 -1.93 -8.59
N THR A 82 -18.80 -1.72 -7.49
CA THR A 82 -18.30 -1.54 -6.12
C THR A 82 -18.74 -2.63 -5.14
N SER A 83 -19.32 -3.74 -5.60
CA SER A 83 -19.59 -4.90 -4.74
C SER A 83 -19.27 -6.16 -5.52
N PRO A 84 -18.00 -6.60 -5.51
CA PRO A 84 -17.61 -7.87 -6.11
C PRO A 84 -18.19 -9.03 -5.28
N GLY A 85 -19.48 -9.31 -5.38
CA GLY A 85 -20.12 -10.43 -4.67
C GLY A 85 -20.16 -10.24 -3.13
N PRO A 86 -19.77 -11.25 -2.33
CA PRO A 86 -19.92 -11.26 -0.86
C PRO A 86 -18.87 -10.39 -0.11
N PHE A 87 -18.39 -9.33 -0.76
CA PHE A 87 -17.33 -8.46 -0.26
C PHE A 87 -17.85 -7.03 -0.06
N ASP A 88 -17.48 -6.42 1.07
CA ASP A 88 -17.83 -5.05 1.42
C ASP A 88 -16.67 -4.11 1.12
N LEU A 89 -16.92 -2.95 0.51
CA LEU A 89 -15.88 -1.96 0.25
C LEU A 89 -15.41 -1.37 1.59
N ALA A 90 -14.14 -1.57 1.94
CA ALA A 90 -13.56 -1.16 3.21
C ALA A 90 -12.63 0.05 3.08
N CYS A 91 -11.93 0.18 1.95
CA CYS A 91 -11.01 1.29 1.69
C CYS A 91 -10.93 1.65 0.21
N GLU A 92 -10.81 2.95 -0.08
CA GLU A 92 -10.36 3.46 -1.36
C GLU A 92 -9.02 4.16 -1.18
N LEU A 93 -7.99 3.72 -1.91
CA LEU A 93 -6.73 4.43 -2.04
C LEU A 93 -6.81 5.25 -3.32
N VAL A 94 -6.99 6.55 -3.16
CA VAL A 94 -7.12 7.49 -4.28
C VAL A 94 -5.74 7.76 -4.85
N SER A 95 -5.59 7.57 -6.17
CA SER A 95 -4.36 7.84 -6.91
C SER A 95 -4.04 9.33 -6.91
N PRO A 96 -2.76 9.72 -6.87
CA PRO A 96 -2.36 11.12 -7.04
C PRO A 96 -2.42 11.60 -8.51
N VAL A 97 -2.43 10.69 -9.48
CA VAL A 97 -2.17 11.04 -10.88
C VAL A 97 -3.39 11.17 -11.77
N ASP A 98 -4.60 10.72 -11.38
CA ASP A 98 -5.85 10.87 -12.16
C ASP A 98 -7.11 10.52 -11.30
N LEU A 99 -8.22 10.05 -11.91
CA LEU A 99 -9.47 9.64 -11.23
C LEU A 99 -9.41 8.22 -10.65
N GLY A 100 -8.32 7.50 -10.88
CA GLY A 100 -8.14 6.11 -10.50
C GLY A 100 -8.04 5.88 -9.00
N ALA A 101 -8.54 4.73 -8.57
CA ALA A 101 -8.41 4.25 -7.20
C ALA A 101 -8.09 2.76 -7.17
N MET A 102 -7.29 2.37 -6.18
CA MET A 102 -7.20 0.98 -5.75
C MET A 102 -8.24 0.77 -4.65
N ARG A 103 -9.14 -0.19 -4.85
CA ARG A 103 -10.22 -0.51 -3.91
C ARG A 103 -9.84 -1.73 -3.10
N VAL A 104 -10.04 -1.66 -1.80
CA VAL A 104 -9.87 -2.79 -0.88
C VAL A 104 -11.22 -3.15 -0.32
N TYR A 105 -11.61 -4.39 -0.54
CA TYR A 105 -12.82 -4.98 -0.01
C TYR A 105 -12.49 -5.99 1.08
N THR A 106 -13.39 -6.18 2.03
CA THR A 106 -13.30 -7.24 3.04
C THR A 106 -14.40 -8.25 2.86
N GLY A 107 -14.12 -9.50 3.23
CA GLY A 107 -15.10 -10.59 3.17
C GLY A 107 -14.78 -11.70 4.15
N PRO A 108 -15.67 -12.69 4.29
CA PRO A 108 -15.45 -13.83 5.19
C PRO A 108 -14.25 -14.68 4.77
N ALA A 109 -13.50 -15.20 5.74
CA ALA A 109 -12.30 -16.03 5.53
C ALA A 109 -12.53 -17.26 4.62
N ALA A 110 -13.77 -17.76 4.57
CA ALA A 110 -14.17 -18.88 3.71
C ALA A 110 -13.94 -18.63 2.20
N LEU A 111 -13.77 -17.36 1.78
CA LEU A 111 -13.52 -16.96 0.41
C LEU A 111 -12.04 -17.05 -0.01
N ALA A 112 -11.12 -17.31 0.93
CA ALA A 112 -9.72 -17.50 0.60
C ALA A 112 -9.53 -18.70 -0.35
N GLY A 113 -9.02 -18.44 -1.56
CA GLY A 113 -8.46 -19.48 -2.45
C GLY A 113 -9.44 -20.47 -3.09
N ARG A 114 -10.70 -20.08 -3.34
CA ARG A 114 -11.71 -21.00 -3.93
C ARG A 114 -11.97 -20.86 -5.43
N ASP A 115 -11.47 -19.82 -6.08
CA ASP A 115 -11.78 -19.57 -7.49
C ASP A 115 -10.56 -19.90 -8.39
N PRO A 116 -10.69 -20.81 -9.37
CA PRO A 116 -9.61 -21.17 -10.28
C PRO A 116 -9.14 -20.02 -11.19
N ALA A 117 -9.89 -18.91 -11.26
CA ALA A 117 -9.44 -17.68 -11.93
C ALA A 117 -8.27 -17.00 -11.20
N PHE A 118 -7.98 -17.39 -9.96
CA PHE A 118 -6.84 -16.88 -9.21
C PHE A 118 -5.66 -17.85 -9.20
N ALA A 119 -4.47 -17.33 -9.50
CA ALA A 119 -3.20 -18.01 -9.39
C ALA A 119 -2.61 -17.83 -7.98
N PRO A 120 -1.97 -18.86 -7.39
CA PRO A 120 -1.30 -18.73 -6.10
C PRO A 120 -0.08 -17.80 -6.21
N ALA A 121 0.17 -17.04 -5.14
CA ALA A 121 1.24 -16.07 -5.03
C ALA A 121 1.74 -15.94 -3.58
N THR A 122 2.85 -15.24 -3.40
CA THR A 122 3.39 -14.94 -2.07
C THR A 122 3.94 -13.52 -2.05
N ALA A 123 3.57 -12.76 -1.03
CA ALA A 123 4.11 -11.44 -0.71
C ALA A 123 5.56 -11.56 -0.23
N GLU A 124 6.33 -10.47 -0.29
CA GLU A 124 7.69 -10.44 0.25
C GLU A 124 7.71 -10.59 1.78
N SER A 125 6.59 -10.26 2.45
CA SER A 125 6.34 -10.54 3.87
C SER A 125 6.21 -12.04 4.20
N GLY A 126 6.09 -12.91 3.20
CA GLY A 126 5.77 -14.33 3.36
C GLY A 126 4.27 -14.65 3.39
N THR A 127 3.40 -13.65 3.28
CA THR A 127 1.94 -13.86 3.25
C THR A 127 1.52 -14.56 1.96
N ALA A 128 0.77 -15.66 2.09
CA ALA A 128 0.20 -16.36 0.94
C ALA A 128 -0.95 -15.56 0.31
N LEU A 129 -0.90 -15.38 -1.00
CA LEU A 129 -1.87 -14.62 -1.78
C LEU A 129 -2.49 -15.48 -2.87
N VAL A 130 -3.61 -15.02 -3.43
CA VAL A 130 -4.09 -15.48 -4.73
C VAL A 130 -4.39 -14.27 -5.62
N GLU A 131 -4.05 -14.35 -6.90
CA GLU A 131 -4.02 -13.21 -7.83
C GLU A 131 -4.78 -13.50 -9.12
N ALA A 132 -5.46 -12.50 -9.65
CA ALA A 132 -6.11 -12.56 -10.94
C ALA A 132 -5.67 -11.37 -11.80
N THR A 133 -5.39 -11.63 -13.07
CA THR A 133 -5.28 -10.61 -14.12
C THR A 133 -6.31 -10.93 -15.18
N TYR A 134 -7.12 -9.95 -15.55
CA TYR A 134 -8.22 -10.12 -16.49
C TYR A 134 -8.54 -8.80 -17.18
N GLU A 135 -9.39 -8.84 -18.19
CA GLU A 135 -9.92 -7.66 -18.85
C GLU A 135 -11.41 -7.53 -18.54
N ARG A 136 -11.88 -6.30 -18.35
CA ARG A 136 -13.30 -5.97 -18.19
C ARG A 136 -13.72 -5.07 -19.33
N TYR A 137 -14.85 -5.37 -19.96
CA TYR A 137 -15.44 -4.46 -20.92
C TYR A 137 -15.96 -3.21 -20.19
N ASP A 138 -15.58 -2.03 -20.68
CA ASP A 138 -16.07 -0.73 -20.26
C ASP A 138 -17.07 -0.19 -21.31
N ASP A 139 -18.28 0.11 -20.87
CA ASP A 139 -19.36 0.55 -21.75
C ASP A 139 -19.22 2.02 -22.18
N LEU A 140 -18.44 2.84 -21.46
CA LEU A 140 -18.26 4.26 -21.78
C LEU A 140 -17.28 4.43 -22.93
N ASP A 141 -16.17 3.71 -22.89
CA ASP A 141 -15.13 3.74 -23.92
C ASP A 141 -15.25 2.58 -24.94
N GLU A 142 -16.28 1.73 -24.79
CA GLU A 142 -16.56 0.57 -25.63
C GLU A 142 -15.34 -0.36 -25.82
N ALA A 143 -14.51 -0.49 -24.78
CA ALA A 143 -13.21 -1.14 -24.85
C ALA A 143 -12.99 -2.13 -23.70
N TYR A 144 -12.08 -3.10 -23.91
CA TYR A 144 -11.60 -3.97 -22.83
C TYR A 144 -10.46 -3.27 -22.09
N VAL A 145 -10.62 -3.12 -20.77
CA VAL A 145 -9.67 -2.46 -19.89
C VAL A 145 -9.01 -3.50 -18.98
N PRO A 146 -7.67 -3.49 -18.84
CA PRO A 146 -6.97 -4.41 -17.97
C PRO A 146 -7.34 -4.19 -16.49
N ARG A 147 -7.39 -5.30 -15.74
CA ARG A 147 -7.67 -5.33 -14.31
C ARG A 147 -6.72 -6.30 -13.62
N ARG A 148 -6.34 -5.94 -12.40
CA ARG A 148 -5.59 -6.82 -11.50
C ARG A 148 -6.26 -6.89 -10.16
N ALA A 149 -6.20 -8.05 -9.54
CA ALA A 149 -6.66 -8.23 -8.19
C ALA A 149 -5.78 -9.22 -7.44
N PHE A 150 -5.66 -9.02 -6.13
CA PHE A 150 -5.11 -10.04 -5.23
C PHE A 150 -5.96 -10.14 -3.96
N LEU A 151 -6.01 -11.34 -3.40
CA LEU A 151 -6.68 -11.61 -2.15
C LEU A 151 -5.67 -12.06 -1.11
N ALA A 152 -5.67 -11.37 0.02
CA ALA A 152 -4.83 -11.65 1.18
C ALA A 152 -5.69 -12.16 2.34
N PRO A 153 -5.37 -13.32 2.94
CA PRO A 153 -6.01 -13.78 4.16
C PRO A 153 -5.55 -12.94 5.35
N GLY A 154 -6.48 -12.68 6.28
CA GLY A 154 -6.22 -12.20 7.62
C GLY A 154 -6.91 -13.08 8.66
N ASP A 155 -6.72 -12.79 9.95
CA ASP A 155 -7.19 -13.67 11.03
C ASP A 155 -8.73 -13.78 11.08
N ASP A 156 -9.42 -12.66 10.87
CA ASP A 156 -10.88 -12.57 10.94
C ASP A 156 -11.56 -12.42 9.58
N GLY A 157 -10.84 -12.61 8.47
CA GLY A 157 -11.41 -12.40 7.14
C GLY A 157 -10.40 -12.40 6.01
N VAL A 158 -10.82 -11.91 4.85
CA VAL A 158 -9.95 -11.70 3.69
C VAL A 158 -10.02 -10.25 3.26
N ALA A 159 -8.92 -9.75 2.70
CA ALA A 159 -8.87 -8.47 2.00
C ALA A 159 -8.66 -8.72 0.50
N LEU A 160 -9.61 -8.28 -0.32
CA LEU A 160 -9.53 -8.29 -1.78
C LEU A 160 -9.11 -6.91 -2.27
N PHE A 161 -7.95 -6.81 -2.88
CA PHE A 161 -7.43 -5.61 -3.51
C PHE A 161 -7.76 -5.68 -4.99
N LEU A 162 -8.44 -4.65 -5.51
CA LEU A 162 -8.78 -4.53 -6.91
C LEU A 162 -8.16 -3.25 -7.46
N LEU A 163 -7.25 -3.40 -8.41
CA LEU A 163 -6.67 -2.30 -9.15
C LEU A 163 -7.63 -1.88 -10.27
N GLY A 164 -8.03 -0.62 -10.20
CA GLY A 164 -8.82 0.06 -11.20
C GLY A 164 -7.99 0.61 -12.37
N GLY A 165 -8.49 1.71 -12.92
CA GLY A 165 -8.07 2.33 -14.18
C GLY A 165 -9.32 2.51 -15.04
N LEU A 166 -9.55 3.73 -15.52
CA LEU A 166 -10.57 4.05 -16.53
C LEU A 166 -10.17 3.43 -17.87
N ASP A 167 -8.89 3.53 -18.22
CA ASP A 167 -8.31 2.96 -19.42
C ASP A 167 -7.01 2.19 -19.10
N ALA A 168 -6.35 1.68 -20.15
CA ALA A 168 -5.11 0.93 -20.03
C ALA A 168 -3.91 1.80 -19.58
N GLU A 169 -3.84 3.06 -20.00
CA GLU A 169 -2.73 3.96 -19.65
C GLU A 169 -2.79 4.33 -18.16
N GLU A 170 -3.98 4.67 -17.67
CA GLU A 170 -4.21 4.93 -16.26
C GLU A 170 -3.95 3.68 -15.41
N HIS A 171 -4.41 2.50 -15.87
CA HIS A 171 -4.12 1.23 -15.20
C HIS A 171 -2.61 0.99 -15.06
N GLU A 172 -1.86 1.16 -16.15
CA GLU A 172 -0.40 0.99 -16.17
C GLU A 172 0.30 1.97 -15.23
N GLY A 173 -0.13 3.24 -15.22
CA GLY A 173 0.40 4.27 -14.33
C GLY A 173 0.18 3.97 -12.84
N MET A 174 -0.85 3.20 -12.50
CA MET A 174 -1.17 2.82 -11.13
C MET A 174 -0.49 1.52 -10.65
N LEU A 175 0.12 0.74 -11.55
CA LEU A 175 0.79 -0.52 -11.19
C LEU A 175 1.86 -0.38 -10.10
N PRO A 176 2.71 0.66 -10.05
CA PRO A 176 3.74 0.77 -9.01
C PRO A 176 3.19 0.71 -7.58
N ALA A 177 2.07 1.41 -7.33
CA ALA A 177 1.44 1.43 -6.02
C ALA A 177 0.73 0.10 -5.69
N TYR A 178 0.11 -0.52 -6.68
CA TYR A 178 -0.47 -1.86 -6.53
C TYR A 178 0.58 -2.91 -6.17
N GLU A 179 1.70 -2.93 -6.90
CA GLU A 179 2.78 -3.90 -6.66
C GLU A 179 3.47 -3.67 -5.31
N LEU A 180 3.56 -2.42 -4.83
CA LEU A 180 4.00 -2.13 -3.47
C LEU A 180 3.05 -2.72 -2.42
N ALA A 181 1.74 -2.47 -2.55
CA ALA A 181 0.75 -3.03 -1.63
C ALA A 181 0.78 -4.57 -1.65
N ARG A 182 0.81 -5.16 -2.85
CA ARG A 182 0.86 -6.62 -3.06
C ARG A 182 2.09 -7.28 -2.44
N ARG A 183 3.26 -6.65 -2.53
CA ARG A 183 4.51 -7.23 -1.99
C ARG A 183 4.66 -7.05 -0.48
N SER A 184 4.10 -5.97 0.08
CA SER A 184 4.23 -5.62 1.51
C SER A 184 3.12 -6.14 2.42
N VAL A 185 2.01 -6.62 1.84
CA VAL A 185 0.84 -7.07 2.60
C VAL A 185 1.20 -8.15 3.61
N ARG A 186 0.71 -8.02 4.83
CA ARG A 186 0.97 -8.90 5.96
C ARG A 186 -0.24 -8.94 6.90
N LEU A 187 -0.29 -9.93 7.79
CA LEU A 187 -1.32 -9.98 8.82
C LEU A 187 -1.30 -8.69 9.66
N ALA A 188 -2.49 -8.24 10.06
CA ALA A 188 -2.60 -7.19 11.06
C ALA A 188 -2.26 -7.78 12.43
N ASP A 189 -1.45 -7.06 13.22
CA ASP A 189 -1.10 -7.41 14.59
C ASP A 189 -2.28 -7.21 15.57
#